data_AF-A0A837KH67-F1
#
_entry.id   AF-A0A837KH67-F1
#
_cell.length_a   1.000
_cell.length_b   1.000
_cell.length_c   1.000
_cell.angle_alpha   90.00
_cell.angle_beta   90.00
_cell.angle_gamma   90.00
#
_symmetry.space_group_name_H-M   'P 1'
#
loop_
_entity.id
_entity.type
_entity.pdbx_description
1 polymer ?
#
loop_
_entity_poly.entity_id
_entity_poly.type
_entity_poly.pdbx_seq_one_letter_code
_entity_poly.pdbx_strand_id
1 'polypeptide(L)'
;MPFRFRAFLRGSEEVPPVRTNATGTTSFRLSQNGQRLDFRLVVNNLRNFTEAHIHVGARGVNGPVVVFLFGPVTRGISVNRGVVAGSITQADLVGPLQGRPLSELIRLMKNGQTYVNVHTTQNPDGEIRGQIRRALRLNKR
;
A
#
# COMPACT_ATOMS: atom_id res chain seq x y z
N MET A 1 17.55 3.38 14.26
CA MET A 1 16.65 2.21 14.05
C MET A 1 15.90 2.36 12.74
N PRO A 2 15.66 1.28 11.98
CA PRO A 2 14.94 1.37 10.70
C PRO A 2 13.49 1.83 10.91
N PHE A 3 13.05 2.81 10.11
CA PHE A 3 11.65 3.26 10.12
C PHE A 3 10.73 2.13 9.70
N ARG A 4 9.64 1.96 10.45
CA ARG A 4 8.57 1.01 10.14
C ARG A 4 7.28 1.77 9.87
N PHE A 5 6.58 1.36 8.82
CA PHE A 5 5.26 1.89 8.49
C PHE A 5 4.25 0.77 8.39
N ARG A 6 2.98 1.11 8.55
CA ARG A 6 1.87 0.19 8.39
C ARG A 6 0.63 0.87 7.83
N ALA A 7 -0.24 0.07 7.23
CA ALA A 7 -1.58 0.46 6.83
C ALA A 7 -2.56 -0.68 7.17
N PHE A 8 -3.78 -0.34 7.57
CA PHE A 8 -4.89 -1.29 7.69
C PHE A 8 -5.89 -0.93 6.60
N LEU A 9 -6.19 -1.90 5.73
CA LEU A 9 -6.99 -1.68 4.54
C LEU A 9 -8.41 -2.20 4.75
N ARG A 10 -9.41 -1.37 4.42
CA ARG A 10 -10.85 -1.67 4.52
C ARG A 10 -11.61 -0.93 3.42
N GLY A 11 -12.74 -1.48 2.98
CA GLY A 11 -13.59 -0.81 1.99
C GLY A 11 -14.16 0.52 2.47
N SER A 12 -14.34 0.69 3.79
CA SER A 12 -14.81 1.96 4.37
C SER A 12 -13.81 3.13 4.25
N GLU A 13 -12.54 2.84 3.94
CA GLU A 13 -11.52 3.88 3.71
C GLU A 13 -11.36 4.23 2.23
N GLU A 14 -12.04 3.51 1.32
CA GLU A 14 -12.14 3.88 -0.09
C GLU A 14 -12.89 5.21 -0.27
N VAL A 15 -12.66 5.87 -1.39
CA VAL A 15 -13.31 7.14 -1.75
C VAL A 15 -13.85 7.03 -3.17
N PRO A 16 -15.16 6.76 -3.34
CA PRO A 16 -16.18 6.55 -2.31
C PRO A 16 -16.05 5.19 -1.56
N PRO A 17 -16.65 5.03 -0.36
CA PRO A 17 -16.58 3.78 0.40
C PRO A 17 -17.20 2.57 -0.32
N VAL A 18 -16.54 1.42 -0.21
CA VAL A 18 -16.99 0.12 -0.76
C VAL A 18 -17.51 -0.80 0.35
N ARG A 19 -18.68 -1.41 0.13
CA ARG A 19 -19.23 -2.43 1.04
C ARG A 19 -18.62 -3.80 0.72
N THR A 20 -17.67 -4.23 1.55
CA THR A 20 -16.98 -5.51 1.39
C THR A 20 -16.55 -6.10 2.72
N ASN A 21 -16.36 -7.42 2.74
CA ASN A 21 -15.75 -8.15 3.86
C ASN A 21 -14.24 -8.35 3.66
N ALA A 22 -13.69 -7.88 2.53
CA ALA A 22 -12.27 -7.89 2.27
C ALA A 22 -11.54 -6.98 3.27
N THR A 23 -10.37 -7.42 3.70
CA THR A 23 -9.48 -6.63 4.57
C THR A 23 -8.04 -6.80 4.15
N GLY A 24 -7.19 -5.86 4.55
CA GLY A 24 -5.76 -5.97 4.34
C GLY A 24 -4.94 -5.35 5.44
N THR A 25 -3.67 -5.73 5.49
CA THR A 25 -2.66 -5.08 6.32
C THR A 25 -1.36 -5.06 5.57
N THR A 26 -0.73 -3.90 5.52
CA THR A 26 0.61 -3.75 4.94
C THR A 26 1.58 -3.32 6.00
N SER A 27 2.78 -3.89 6.00
CA SER A 27 3.92 -3.40 6.77
C SER A 27 5.08 -3.08 5.85
N PHE A 28 5.83 -2.04 6.19
CA PHE A 28 7.02 -1.60 5.47
C PHE A 28 8.20 -1.46 6.44
N ARG A 29 9.40 -1.82 5.98
CA ARG A 29 10.65 -1.68 6.73
C ARG A 29 11.71 -1.02 5.85
N LEU A 30 12.13 0.19 6.23
CA LEU A 30 13.21 0.89 5.54
C LEU A 30 14.56 0.27 5.91
N SER A 31 15.43 0.04 4.93
CA SER A 31 16.81 -0.38 5.14
C SER A 31 17.61 0.67 5.93
N GLN A 32 18.72 0.27 6.55
CA GLN A 32 19.55 1.19 7.34
C GLN A 32 20.11 2.35 6.50
N ASN A 33 20.48 2.09 5.24
CA ASN A 33 20.97 3.10 4.31
C ASN A 33 19.86 3.93 3.65
N GLY A 34 18.58 3.64 3.92
CA GLY A 34 17.44 4.39 3.38
C GLY A 34 17.15 4.18 1.89
N GLN A 35 17.82 3.24 1.22
CA GLN A 35 17.72 3.03 -0.23
C GLN A 35 16.78 1.89 -0.64
N ARG A 36 16.29 1.10 0.33
CA ARG A 36 15.36 -0.01 0.06
C ARG A 36 14.24 -0.03 1.10
N LEU A 37 13.00 -0.18 0.64
CA LEU A 37 11.83 -0.32 1.49
C LEU A 37 11.23 -1.72 1.28
N ASP A 38 11.49 -2.63 2.22
CA ASP A 38 10.89 -3.97 2.21
C ASP A 38 9.41 -3.85 2.56
N PHE A 39 8.51 -4.55 1.86
CA PHE A 39 7.07 -4.55 2.17
C PHE A 39 6.49 -5.96 2.28
N ARG A 40 5.41 -6.05 3.05
CA ARG A 40 4.55 -7.23 3.14
C ARG A 40 3.10 -6.78 3.23
N LEU A 41 2.34 -7.02 2.15
CA LEU A 41 0.89 -6.84 2.07
C LEU A 41 0.22 -8.19 2.31
N VAL A 42 -0.69 -8.24 3.28
CA VAL A 42 -1.58 -9.37 3.55
C VAL A 42 -2.99 -8.93 3.19
N VAL A 43 -3.70 -9.73 2.41
CA VAL A 43 -5.11 -9.51 2.05
C VAL A 43 -5.94 -10.71 2.47
N ASN A 44 -7.19 -10.48 2.89
CA ASN A 44 -8.11 -11.53 3.31
C ASN A 44 -9.47 -11.35 2.63
N ASN A 45 -10.15 -12.47 2.36
CA ASN A 45 -11.47 -12.53 1.73
C ASN A 45 -11.56 -11.75 0.41
N LEU A 46 -10.49 -11.78 -0.39
CA LEU A 46 -10.39 -10.99 -1.61
C LEU A 46 -10.71 -11.87 -2.82
N ARG A 47 -11.64 -11.42 -3.67
CA ARG A 47 -12.02 -12.13 -4.89
C ARG A 47 -11.53 -11.37 -6.10
N ASN A 48 -11.03 -12.09 -7.10
CA ASN A 48 -10.55 -11.54 -8.38
C ASN A 48 -9.58 -10.34 -8.20
N PHE A 49 -8.58 -10.48 -7.33
CA PHE A 49 -7.53 -9.49 -7.09
C PHE A 49 -6.70 -9.24 -8.37
N THR A 50 -6.60 -7.98 -8.81
CA THR A 50 -5.97 -7.59 -10.08
C THR A 50 -4.66 -6.82 -9.88
N GLU A 51 -4.62 -5.89 -8.94
CA GLU A 51 -3.48 -4.99 -8.74
C GLU A 51 -3.50 -4.35 -7.34
N ALA A 52 -2.32 -3.94 -6.87
CA ALA A 52 -2.18 -3.17 -5.64
C ALA A 52 -1.11 -2.10 -5.79
N HIS A 53 -1.38 -0.92 -5.23
CA HIS A 53 -0.57 0.27 -5.43
C HIS A 53 -0.26 1.00 -4.13
N ILE A 54 0.79 1.82 -4.15
CA ILE A 54 0.92 2.98 -3.26
C ILE A 54 0.54 4.22 -4.05
N HIS A 55 -0.31 5.06 -3.46
CA HIS A 55 -0.67 6.37 -4.01
C HIS A 55 -0.14 7.49 -3.11
N VAL A 56 0.00 8.69 -3.69
CA VAL A 56 0.20 9.94 -2.94
C VAL A 56 -1.13 10.65 -2.78
N GLY A 57 -1.58 10.83 -1.54
CA GLY A 57 -2.82 11.49 -1.19
C GLY A 57 -3.04 11.54 0.31
N ALA A 58 -3.61 12.64 0.79
CA ALA A 58 -4.06 12.75 2.17
C ALA A 58 -5.23 11.77 2.43
N ARG A 59 -5.55 11.54 3.71
CA ARG A 59 -6.70 10.70 4.07
C ARG A 59 -7.98 11.29 3.49
N GLY A 60 -8.78 10.46 2.81
CA GLY A 60 -10.03 10.88 2.18
C GLY A 60 -9.86 11.56 0.82
N VAL A 61 -8.63 11.71 0.31
CA VAL A 61 -8.34 12.32 -1.00
C VAL A 61 -7.69 11.28 -1.90
N ASN A 62 -8.19 11.12 -3.13
CA ASN A 62 -7.58 10.28 -4.16
C ASN A 62 -6.37 10.99 -4.77
N GLY A 63 -5.38 10.22 -5.19
CA GLY A 63 -4.22 10.79 -5.88
C GLY A 63 -3.48 9.77 -6.73
N PRO A 64 -2.40 10.19 -7.39
CA PRO A 64 -1.72 9.37 -8.40
C PRO A 64 -1.00 8.17 -7.78
N VAL A 65 -0.90 7.09 -8.55
CA VAL A 65 -0.05 5.93 -8.26
C VAL A 65 1.41 6.36 -8.29
N VAL A 66 2.18 5.87 -7.31
CA VAL A 66 3.63 6.09 -7.22
C VAL A 66 4.46 4.82 -7.08
N VAL A 67 3.83 3.67 -6.77
CA VAL A 67 4.48 2.36 -6.72
C VAL A 67 3.46 1.26 -7.05
N PHE A 68 3.88 0.27 -7.82
CA PHE A 68 3.16 -0.99 -8.02
C PHE A 68 3.64 -2.03 -7.00
N LEU A 69 2.72 -2.60 -6.22
CA LEU A 69 3.00 -3.65 -5.24
C LEU A 69 2.64 -5.04 -5.76
N PHE A 70 1.64 -5.13 -6.63
CA PHE A 70 1.15 -6.35 -7.25
C PHE A 70 0.50 -6.02 -8.59
N GLY A 71 0.61 -6.95 -9.55
CA GLY A 71 -0.07 -6.84 -10.83
C GLY A 71 0.53 -5.77 -11.76
N PRO A 72 -0.21 -5.41 -12.83
CA PRO A 72 -1.54 -5.90 -13.16
C PRO A 72 -1.56 -7.37 -13.59
N VAL A 73 -2.64 -8.10 -13.27
CA VAL A 73 -2.91 -9.44 -13.82
C VAL A 73 -4.21 -9.46 -14.61
N THR A 74 -4.22 -10.17 -15.75
CA THR A 74 -5.38 -10.24 -16.65
C THR A 74 -6.50 -11.13 -16.11
N ARG A 75 -6.15 -12.17 -15.37
CA ARG A 75 -7.11 -13.05 -14.66
C ARG A 75 -6.93 -12.85 -13.17
N GLY A 76 -7.93 -12.23 -12.53
CA GLY A 76 -7.90 -11.92 -11.12
C GLY A 76 -7.76 -13.18 -10.25
N ILE A 77 -7.06 -13.04 -9.13
CA ILE A 77 -6.77 -14.14 -8.20
C ILE A 77 -7.69 -14.05 -6.99
N SER A 78 -8.37 -15.14 -6.64
CA SER A 78 -9.22 -15.19 -5.45
C SER A 78 -8.51 -15.89 -4.29
N VAL A 79 -8.53 -15.28 -3.10
CA VAL A 79 -7.84 -15.78 -1.91
C VAL A 79 -8.67 -15.55 -0.64
N ASN A 80 -8.75 -16.58 0.22
CA ASN A 80 -9.20 -16.40 1.60
C ASN A 80 -8.15 -15.62 2.40
N ARG A 81 -6.86 -15.90 2.14
CA ARG A 81 -5.72 -15.15 2.64
C ARG A 81 -4.58 -15.17 1.62
N GLY A 82 -4.15 -14.00 1.17
CA GLY A 82 -3.03 -13.81 0.24
C GLY A 82 -1.91 -13.00 0.86
N VAL A 83 -0.69 -13.22 0.39
CA VAL A 83 0.49 -12.44 0.79
C VAL A 83 1.24 -12.01 -0.46
N VAL A 84 1.50 -10.71 -0.55
CA VAL A 84 2.43 -10.12 -1.52
C VAL A 84 3.58 -9.49 -0.74
N ALA A 85 4.81 -9.77 -1.16
CA ALA A 85 6.00 -9.22 -0.52
C ALA A 85 7.03 -8.87 -1.59
N GLY A 86 7.83 -7.85 -1.30
CA GLY A 86 8.85 -7.36 -2.22
C GLY A 86 9.68 -6.26 -1.60
N SER A 87 10.49 -5.63 -2.44
CA SER A 87 11.31 -4.47 -2.09
C SER A 87 11.03 -3.35 -3.06
N ILE A 88 11.00 -2.13 -2.55
CA ILE A 88 10.83 -0.91 -3.34
C ILE A 88 12.14 -0.12 -3.26
N THR A 89 12.64 0.30 -4.40
CA THR A 89 13.80 1.15 -4.59
C THR A 89 13.37 2.41 -5.37
N GLN A 90 14.33 3.30 -5.63
CA GLN A 90 14.09 4.46 -6.51
C GLN A 90 13.62 4.04 -7.91
N ALA A 91 14.08 2.90 -8.43
CA ALA A 91 13.74 2.45 -9.78
C ALA A 91 12.26 2.05 -9.93
N ASP A 92 11.62 1.69 -8.81
CA ASP A 92 10.21 1.27 -8.77
C ASP A 92 9.24 2.45 -8.63
N LEU A 93 9.75 3.67 -8.50
CA LEU A 93 8.93 4.86 -8.39
C LEU A 93 8.40 5.28 -9.75
N VAL A 94 7.09 5.54 -9.80
CA VAL A 94 6.37 5.94 -11.01
C VAL A 94 5.58 7.24 -10.78
N GLY A 95 4.96 7.74 -11.84
CA GLY A 95 4.12 8.93 -11.78
C GLY A 95 4.88 10.14 -11.25
N PRO A 96 4.33 10.93 -10.30
CA PRO A 96 4.99 12.14 -9.81
C PRO A 96 6.28 11.89 -9.03
N LEU A 97 6.59 10.65 -8.64
CA LEU A 97 7.84 10.28 -7.98
C LEU A 97 8.85 9.60 -8.91
N GLN A 98 8.54 9.44 -10.20
CA GLN A 98 9.47 8.85 -11.15
C GLN A 98 10.79 9.63 -11.21
N GLY A 99 11.91 8.92 -11.11
CA GLY A 99 13.25 9.49 -11.09
C GLY A 99 13.63 10.26 -9.82
N ARG A 100 12.72 10.36 -8.83
CA ARG A 100 13.01 10.99 -7.53
C ARG A 100 13.72 9.99 -6.61
N PRO A 101 14.50 10.45 -5.62
CA PRO A 101 15.09 9.56 -4.64
C PRO A 101 14.00 8.90 -3.77
N LEU A 102 14.24 7.66 -3.32
CA LEU A 102 13.32 6.94 -2.44
C LEU A 102 12.98 7.74 -1.17
N SER A 103 13.87 8.62 -0.71
CA SER A 103 13.65 9.52 0.42
C SER A 103 12.40 10.39 0.27
N GLU A 104 11.97 10.75 -0.94
CA GLU A 104 10.74 11.51 -1.16
C GLU A 104 9.49 10.69 -0.82
N LEU A 105 9.42 9.42 -1.26
CA LEU A 105 8.35 8.51 -0.85
C LEU A 105 8.33 8.36 0.67
N ILE A 106 9.50 8.17 1.29
CA ILE A 106 9.61 8.04 2.75
C ILE A 106 9.15 9.32 3.47
N ARG A 107 9.45 10.51 2.95
CA ARG A 107 8.97 11.78 3.50
C ARG A 107 7.44 11.86 3.45
N LEU A 108 6.83 11.49 2.33
CA LEU A 108 5.36 11.46 2.19
C LEU A 108 4.70 10.43 3.12
N MET A 109 5.27 9.23 3.24
CA MET A 109 4.83 8.21 4.21
C MET A 109 4.93 8.72 5.67
N LYS A 110 6.00 9.45 5.99
CA LYS A 110 6.22 10.06 7.31
C LYS A 110 5.19 11.14 7.65
N ASN A 111 4.71 11.85 6.64
CA ASN A 111 3.70 12.90 6.75
C ASN A 111 2.26 12.36 6.64
N GLY A 112 2.09 11.05 6.47
CA GLY A 112 0.78 10.43 6.29
C GLY A 112 0.10 10.85 4.98
N GLN A 113 0.88 11.17 3.94
CA GLN A 113 0.41 11.60 2.63
C GLN A 113 0.43 10.47 1.58
N THR A 114 0.42 9.22 2.03
CA THR A 114 0.35 8.06 1.15
C THR A 114 -0.60 7.00 1.68
N TYR A 115 -1.16 6.21 0.77
CA TYR A 115 -2.05 5.09 1.11
C TYR A 115 -1.75 3.89 0.22
N VAL A 116 -2.08 2.70 0.72
CA VAL A 116 -2.13 1.48 -0.10
C VAL A 116 -3.54 1.30 -0.61
N ASN A 117 -3.69 0.96 -1.88
CA ASN A 117 -4.94 0.57 -2.51
C ASN A 117 -4.81 -0.84 -3.06
N VAL A 118 -5.88 -1.64 -2.97
CA VAL A 118 -6.00 -2.95 -3.60
C VAL A 118 -7.24 -2.95 -4.48
N HIS A 119 -7.13 -3.51 -5.68
CA HIS A 119 -8.17 -3.50 -6.70
C HIS A 119 -8.61 -4.92 -7.03
N THR A 120 -9.87 -5.07 -7.38
CA THR A 120 -10.45 -6.33 -7.85
C THR A 120 -11.13 -6.10 -9.18
N THR A 121 -11.48 -7.17 -9.90
CA THR A 121 -12.31 -7.05 -11.10
C THR A 121 -13.66 -6.38 -10.80
N GLN A 122 -14.22 -6.59 -9.61
CA GLN A 122 -15.50 -6.00 -9.21
C GLN A 122 -15.38 -4.52 -8.82
N ASN A 123 -14.24 -4.13 -8.24
CA ASN A 123 -13.98 -2.78 -7.79
C ASN A 123 -12.65 -2.29 -8.41
N PRO A 124 -12.65 -1.94 -9.71
CA PRO A 124 -11.43 -1.55 -10.42
C PRO A 124 -10.84 -0.24 -9.92
N ASP A 125 -11.65 0.66 -9.36
CA ASP A 125 -11.16 1.91 -8.76
C ASP A 125 -10.59 1.71 -7.34
N GLY A 126 -10.85 0.56 -6.71
CA GLY A 126 -10.38 0.22 -5.37
C GLY A 126 -11.40 -0.60 -4.57
N GLU A 127 -10.98 -1.75 -4.04
CA GLU A 127 -11.78 -2.60 -3.15
C GLU A 127 -11.51 -2.27 -1.67
N ILE A 128 -10.24 -2.12 -1.31
CA ILE A 128 -9.79 -1.79 0.05
C ILE A 128 -8.60 -0.83 0.04
N ARG A 129 -8.69 0.20 0.89
CA ARG A 129 -7.70 1.27 1.03
C ARG A 129 -7.25 1.41 2.47
N GLY A 130 -6.00 1.82 2.67
CA GLY A 130 -5.47 2.09 4.00
C GLY A 130 -4.38 3.16 3.99
N GLN A 131 -4.56 4.22 4.79
CA GLN A 131 -3.56 5.26 4.94
C GLN A 131 -2.28 4.70 5.60
N ILE A 132 -1.13 4.99 5.02
CA ILE A 132 0.17 4.59 5.55
C ILE A 132 0.55 5.53 6.70
N ARG A 133 0.93 4.94 7.83
CA ARG A 133 1.36 5.67 9.03
C ARG A 133 2.59 5.01 9.65
N ARG A 134 3.33 5.76 10.47
CA ARG A 134 4.44 5.20 11.26
C ARG A 134 3.90 4.13 12.21
N ALA A 135 4.57 2.99 12.26
CA ALA A 135 4.28 1.98 13.27
C ALA A 135 4.89 2.45 14.60
N LEU A 136 4.03 2.79 15.56
CA LEU A 136 4.48 3.05 16.93
C LEU A 136 5.10 1.78 17.51
N ARG A 137 6.21 1.93 18.21
CA ARG A 137 6.81 0.87 19.00
C ARG A 137 5.89 0.65 20.21
N LEU A 138 5.20 -0.49 20.26
CA LEU A 138 4.62 -0.95 21.52
C LEU A 138 5.79 -1.34 22.42
N ASN A 139 6.09 -0.53 23.43
CA ASN A 139 6.88 -1.00 24.54
C ASN A 139 6.00 -2.03 25.27
N LYS A 140 6.31 -3.32 25.09
CA LYS A 140 5.85 -4.32 26.06
C LYS A 140 6.54 -3.95 27.38
N ARG A 141 5.75 -3.56 28.37
CA ARG A 141 6.18 -3.59 29.77
C ARG A 141 6.37 -5.04 30.17
#